data_AF-A0A2R9UHS8-F1
#
_entry.id   AF-A0A2R9UHS8-F1
#
_cell.length_a   1.000
_cell.length_b   1.000
_cell.length_c   1.000
_cell.angle_alpha   90.00
_cell.angle_beta   90.00
_cell.angle_gamma   90.00
#
_symmetry.space_group_name_H-M   'P 1'
#
loop_
_entity.id
_entity.type
_entity.pdbx_description
1 polymer ?
#
loop_
_entity_poly.entity_id
_entity_poly.type
_entity_poly.pdbx_seq_one_letter_code
_entity_poly.pdbx_strand_id
1 'polypeptide(L)'
;MRGKAALVVGLVAGYVLGARAGRERYEQIKAQAEKVWEQPVVQGQVEKVKAFGVSALKSVPGVVWKGAKSVTGAASQSGTVSERAERAGRAAKVSAHEVADAVEDSVDDAERAEKRATTRAKANKSSSTPSGS
;
A
#
# COMPACT_ATOMS: atom_id res chain seq x y z
N MET A 1 5.41 -13.32 6.03
CA MET A 1 3.94 -13.23 5.80
C MET A 1 3.51 -11.83 5.35
N ARG A 2 4.33 -11.12 4.56
CA ARG A 2 4.14 -9.69 4.26
C ARG A 2 3.05 -9.45 3.20
N GLY A 3 2.96 -10.29 2.16
CA GLY A 3 1.90 -10.20 1.14
C GLY A 3 0.46 -10.37 1.64
N LYS A 4 0.25 -10.97 2.83
CA LYS A 4 -1.09 -11.14 3.41
C LYS A 4 -1.67 -9.83 3.93
N ALA A 5 -0.82 -8.92 4.44
CA ALA A 5 -1.27 -7.62 4.93
C ALA A 5 -1.75 -6.72 3.78
N ALA A 6 -1.01 -6.68 2.67
CA ALA A 6 -1.41 -5.96 1.47
C ALA A 6 -2.74 -6.48 0.89
N LEU A 7 -2.94 -7.80 0.88
CA LEU A 7 -4.19 -8.42 0.45
C LEU A 7 -5.38 -7.99 1.31
N VAL A 8 -5.21 -7.99 2.65
CA VAL A 8 -6.26 -7.57 3.59
C VAL A 8 -6.59 -6.09 3.42
N VAL A 9 -5.57 -5.23 3.31
CA VAL A 9 -5.76 -3.79 3.11
C VAL A 9 -6.50 -3.52 1.79
N GLY A 10 -6.09 -4.19 0.70
CA GLY A 10 -6.76 -4.07 -0.60
C GLY A 10 -8.22 -4.55 -0.57
N LEU A 11 -8.49 -5.65 0.14
CA LEU A 11 -9.85 -6.18 0.30
C LEU A 11 -10.74 -5.21 1.08
N VAL A 12 -10.26 -4.67 2.20
CA VAL A 12 -11.02 -3.68 2.99
C VAL A 12 -11.31 -2.43 2.17
N ALA A 13 -10.30 -1.89 1.48
CA ALA A 13 -10.46 -0.72 0.62
C ALA A 13 -11.46 -0.98 -0.52
N GLY A 14 -11.38 -2.15 -1.17
CA GLY A 14 -12.30 -2.57 -2.22
C GLY A 14 -13.73 -2.79 -1.72
N TYR A 15 -13.90 -3.35 -0.52
CA TYR A 15 -15.21 -3.55 0.09
C TYR A 15 -15.88 -2.23 0.43
N VAL A 16 -15.15 -1.26 0.98
CA VAL A 16 -15.69 0.09 1.27
C VAL A 16 -16.08 0.81 -0.02
N LEU A 17 -15.25 0.73 -1.06
CA LEU A 17 -15.54 1.36 -2.36
C LEU A 17 -16.71 0.68 -3.09
N GLY A 18 -16.84 -0.65 -2.97
CA GLY A 18 -17.94 -1.44 -3.54
C GLY A 18 -19.26 -1.32 -2.77
N ALA A 19 -19.21 -1.11 -1.46
CA ALA A 19 -20.38 -0.97 -0.59
C ALA A 19 -21.07 0.41 -0.68
N ARG A 20 -20.68 1.29 -1.61
CA ARG A 20 -21.21 2.66 -1.80
C ARG A 20 -22.73 2.73 -2.09
N ALA A 21 -23.45 1.61 -2.12
CA ALA A 21 -24.90 1.55 -2.28
C ALA A 21 -25.70 1.86 -0.99
N GLY A 22 -25.08 1.95 0.20
CA GLY A 22 -25.78 2.19 1.47
C GLY A 22 -25.35 3.47 2.20
N ARG A 23 -26.13 4.56 2.06
CA ARG A 23 -25.83 5.87 2.68
C ARG A 23 -25.76 5.82 4.22
N GLU A 24 -26.64 5.08 4.88
CA GLU A 24 -26.67 5.02 6.36
C GLU A 24 -25.45 4.31 6.97
N ARG A 25 -24.93 3.27 6.32
CA ARG A 25 -23.75 2.53 6.79
C ARG A 25 -22.45 3.26 6.46
N TYR A 26 -22.43 4.02 5.37
CA TYR A 26 -21.28 4.84 5.01
C TYR A 26 -21.00 5.91 6.08
N GLU A 27 -22.04 6.61 6.56
CA GLU A 27 -21.87 7.66 7.58
C GLU A 27 -21.34 7.10 8.91
N GLN A 28 -21.79 5.92 9.33
CA GLN A 28 -21.27 5.26 10.55
C GLN A 28 -19.79 4.88 10.42
N ILE A 29 -19.43 4.30 9.27
CA ILE A 29 -18.04 3.91 9.00
C ILE A 29 -17.16 5.16 8.86
N LYS A 30 -17.66 6.21 8.22
CA LYS A 30 -16.96 7.48 8.04
C LYS A 30 -16.65 8.14 9.38
N ALA A 31 -17.63 8.26 10.28
CA ALA A 31 -17.41 8.84 11.60
C ALA A 31 -16.35 8.06 12.41
N GLN A 32 -16.37 6.72 12.32
CA GLN A 32 -15.36 5.88 12.99
C GLN A 32 -13.99 6.01 12.32
N ALA A 33 -13.94 6.06 10.99
CA ALA A 33 -12.71 6.23 10.23
C ALA A 33 -12.08 7.60 10.50
N GLU A 34 -12.89 8.66 10.60
CA GLU A 34 -12.46 10.02 10.91
C GLU A 34 -11.82 10.10 12.30
N LYS A 35 -12.45 9.46 13.29
CA LYS A 35 -11.89 9.36 14.65
C LYS A 35 -10.56 8.59 14.71
N VAL A 36 -10.37 7.60 13.84
CA VAL A 36 -9.10 6.87 13.72
C VAL A 36 -8.06 7.71 12.98
N TRP A 37 -8.48 8.42 11.93
CA TRP A 37 -7.61 9.29 11.12
C TRP A 37 -7.07 10.49 11.89
N GLU A 38 -7.86 11.03 12.82
CA GLU A 38 -7.46 12.14 13.68
C GLU A 38 -6.38 11.77 14.71
N GLN A 39 -6.08 10.49 14.91
CA GLN A 39 -5.06 10.10 15.88
C GLN A 39 -3.65 10.48 15.41
N PRO A 40 -2.81 11.06 16.30
CA PRO A 40 -1.47 11.53 15.93
C PRO A 40 -0.55 10.41 15.44
N VAL A 41 -0.77 9.18 15.94
CA VAL A 41 -0.05 7.99 15.49
C VAL A 41 -0.35 7.64 14.02
N VAL A 42 -1.57 7.88 13.56
CA VAL A 42 -1.99 7.62 12.18
C VAL A 42 -1.47 8.74 11.27
N GLN A 43 -1.58 10.00 11.68
CA GLN A 43 -1.07 11.12 10.89
C GLN A 43 0.44 11.02 10.63
N GLY A 44 1.23 10.70 11.66
CA GLY A 44 2.68 10.51 11.50
C GLY A 44 3.04 9.34 10.57
N GLN A 45 2.23 8.28 10.53
CA GLN A 45 2.42 7.18 9.57
C GLN A 45 1.97 7.58 8.16
N VAL A 46 0.86 8.29 8.02
CA VAL A 46 0.37 8.81 6.73
C VAL A 46 1.38 9.75 6.10
N GLU A 47 2.03 10.63 6.87
CA GLU A 47 3.06 11.54 6.37
C GLU A 47 4.30 10.79 5.85
N LYS A 48 4.77 9.78 6.58
CA LYS A 48 5.87 8.90 6.14
C LYS A 48 5.52 8.16 4.85
N VAL A 49 4.32 7.60 4.79
CA VAL A 49 3.81 6.89 3.61
C VAL A 49 3.59 7.86 2.44
N LYS A 50 3.16 9.10 2.68
CA LYS A 50 2.99 10.13 1.64
C LYS A 50 4.33 10.56 1.05
N ALA A 51 5.34 10.74 1.90
CA ALA A 51 6.70 11.07 1.46
C ALA A 51 7.30 9.95 0.58
N PHE A 52 7.02 8.70 0.93
CA PHE A 52 7.50 7.54 0.17
C PHE A 52 6.66 7.25 -1.09
N GLY A 53 5.34 7.28 -0.96
CA GLY A 53 4.36 6.92 -1.99
C GLY A 53 4.28 7.92 -3.14
N VAL A 54 4.46 9.23 -2.88
CA VAL A 54 4.52 10.24 -3.95
C VAL A 54 5.77 10.09 -4.82
N SER A 55 6.89 9.65 -4.23
CA SER A 55 8.12 9.35 -4.97
C SER A 55 8.00 8.06 -5.78
N ALA A 56 7.42 7.00 -5.20
CA ALA A 56 7.14 5.76 -5.91
C ALA A 56 6.18 5.99 -7.09
N LEU A 57 5.10 6.76 -6.89
CA LEU A 57 4.11 7.03 -7.92
C LEU A 57 4.65 7.89 -9.08
N LYS A 58 5.53 8.85 -8.81
CA LYS A 58 6.23 9.64 -9.86
C LYS A 58 7.20 8.80 -10.68
N SER A 59 7.68 7.68 -10.15
CA SER A 59 8.70 6.84 -10.79
C SER A 59 8.10 5.70 -11.61
N VAL A 60 6.80 5.44 -11.48
CA VAL A 60 6.14 4.31 -12.15
C VAL A 60 4.98 4.74 -13.07
N PRO A 61 5.22 5.57 -14.11
CA PRO A 61 4.22 5.77 -15.18
C PRO A 61 3.92 4.49 -15.97
N GLY A 62 4.92 3.62 -16.12
CA GLY A 62 4.85 2.42 -16.97
C GLY A 62 3.88 1.36 -16.44
N VAL A 63 3.91 1.04 -15.15
CA VAL A 63 3.04 0.00 -14.56
C VAL A 63 1.60 0.46 -14.45
N VAL A 64 1.37 1.75 -14.17
CA VAL A 64 0.02 2.34 -14.17
C VAL A 64 -0.59 2.29 -15.58
N TRP A 65 0.17 2.67 -16.60
CA TRP A 65 -0.28 2.62 -18.00
C TRP A 65 -0.49 1.19 -18.51
N LYS A 66 0.40 0.26 -18.14
CA LYS A 66 0.33 -1.16 -18.49
C LYS A 66 -0.86 -1.83 -17.81
N GLY A 67 -1.08 -1.58 -16.52
CA GLY A 67 -2.22 -2.08 -15.76
C GLY A 67 -3.56 -1.61 -16.33
N ALA A 68 -3.67 -0.33 -16.70
CA ALA A 68 -4.88 0.21 -17.33
C ALA A 68 -5.15 -0.44 -18.70
N LYS A 69 -4.14 -0.54 -19.58
CA LYS A 69 -4.30 -1.20 -20.89
C LYS A 69 -4.63 -2.68 -20.77
N SER A 70 -4.04 -3.40 -19.81
CA SER A 70 -4.30 -4.83 -19.60
C SER A 70 -5.74 -5.10 -19.15
N VAL A 71 -6.30 -4.25 -18.28
CA VAL A 71 -7.69 -4.37 -17.82
C VAL A 71 -8.67 -4.02 -18.93
N THR A 72 -8.44 -2.92 -19.66
CA THR A 72 -9.28 -2.53 -20.80
C THR A 72 -9.21 -3.53 -21.95
N GLY A 73 -8.02 -4.09 -22.24
CA GLY A 73 -7.84 -5.12 -23.26
C GLY A 73 -8.52 -6.44 -22.91
N ALA A 74 -8.47 -6.85 -21.64
CA ALA A 74 -9.20 -8.02 -21.15
C ALA A 74 -10.73 -7.82 -21.17
N ALA A 75 -11.20 -6.60 -20.92
CA ALA A 75 -12.63 -6.26 -20.95
C ALA A 75 -13.21 -6.16 -22.39
N SER A 76 -12.41 -5.73 -23.36
CA SER A 76 -12.85 -5.51 -24.75
C SER A 76 -13.00 -6.80 -25.58
N GLN A 77 -12.45 -7.93 -25.14
CA GLN A 77 -12.49 -9.17 -25.92
C GLN A 77 -13.85 -9.87 -25.79
N SER A 78 -14.47 -10.26 -26.90
CA SER A 78 -15.70 -11.05 -26.93
C SER A 78 -15.48 -12.49 -26.45
N GLY A 79 -16.33 -12.98 -25.54
CA GLY A 79 -16.25 -14.33 -24.99
C GLY A 79 -17.25 -14.53 -23.86
N THR A 80 -17.40 -15.78 -23.39
CA THR A 80 -18.26 -16.09 -22.24
C THR A 80 -17.76 -15.38 -20.98
N VAL A 81 -18.68 -15.09 -20.04
CA VAL A 81 -18.34 -14.39 -18.78
C VAL A 81 -17.27 -15.16 -17.99
N SER A 82 -17.29 -16.50 -18.06
CA SER A 82 -16.32 -17.37 -17.38
C SER A 82 -14.90 -17.23 -17.96
N GLU A 83 -14.73 -17.28 -19.28
CA GLU A 83 -13.41 -17.12 -19.90
C GLU A 83 -12.84 -15.72 -19.73
N ARG A 84 -13.70 -14.69 -19.76
CA ARG A 84 -13.29 -13.32 -19.45
C ARG A 84 -12.79 -13.21 -18.02
N ALA A 85 -13.50 -13.80 -17.06
CA ALA A 85 -13.12 -13.80 -15.66
C ALA A 85 -11.80 -14.54 -15.42
N GLU A 86 -11.59 -15.70 -16.05
CA GLU A 86 -10.33 -16.44 -15.93
C GLU A 86 -9.14 -15.70 -16.54
N ARG A 87 -9.32 -15.08 -17.72
CA ARG A 87 -8.26 -14.28 -18.37
C ARG A 87 -7.94 -13.01 -17.58
N ALA A 88 -8.97 -12.30 -17.11
CA ALA A 88 -8.81 -11.15 -16.24
C ALA A 88 -8.12 -11.54 -14.92
N GLY A 89 -8.49 -12.68 -14.34
CA GLY A 89 -7.87 -13.23 -13.13
C GLY A 89 -6.39 -13.55 -13.33
N ARG A 90 -6.00 -14.16 -14.46
CA ARG A 90 -4.59 -14.42 -14.79
C ARG A 90 -3.79 -13.14 -15.03
N ALA A 91 -4.33 -12.20 -15.79
CA ALA A 91 -3.68 -10.90 -16.05
C ALA A 91 -3.52 -10.08 -14.76
N ALA A 92 -4.54 -10.09 -13.90
CA ALA A 92 -4.50 -9.47 -12.57
C ALA A 92 -3.46 -10.13 -11.66
N LYS A 93 -3.32 -11.46 -11.69
CA LYS A 93 -2.32 -12.17 -10.88
C LYS A 93 -0.89 -11.83 -11.28
N VAL A 94 -0.62 -11.70 -12.59
CA VAL A 94 0.72 -11.32 -13.10
C VAL A 94 1.06 -9.87 -12.71
N SER A 95 0.13 -8.96 -12.91
CA SER A 95 0.32 -7.54 -12.53
C SER A 95 0.40 -7.34 -11.02
N ALA A 96 -0.34 -8.11 -10.23
CA ALA A 96 -0.25 -8.10 -8.78
C ALA A 96 1.12 -8.59 -8.28
N HIS A 97 1.75 -9.57 -8.94
CA HIS A 97 3.10 -10.02 -8.60
C HIS A 97 4.14 -8.91 -8.86
N GLU A 98 4.11 -8.26 -10.03
CA GLU A 98 5.04 -7.17 -10.39
C GLU A 98 4.94 -5.98 -9.41
N VAL A 99 3.73 -5.66 -8.95
CA VAL A 99 3.50 -4.61 -7.94
C VAL A 99 3.90 -5.05 -6.53
N ALA A 100 3.65 -6.32 -6.18
CA ALA A 100 4.04 -6.86 -4.88
C ALA A 100 5.57 -6.87 -4.72
N ASP A 101 6.31 -7.29 -5.74
CA ASP A 101 7.77 -7.29 -5.73
C ASP A 101 8.33 -5.86 -5.56
N ALA A 102 7.80 -4.89 -6.32
CA ALA A 102 8.22 -3.49 -6.21
C ALA A 102 7.92 -2.87 -4.84
N VAL A 103 6.81 -3.27 -4.21
CA VAL A 103 6.44 -2.84 -2.85
C VAL A 103 7.30 -3.53 -1.79
N GLU A 104 7.60 -4.82 -1.92
CA GLU A 104 8.49 -5.52 -0.98
C GLU A 104 9.91 -4.93 -1.02
N ASP A 105 10.47 -4.69 -2.21
CA ASP A 105 11.80 -4.08 -2.38
C ASP A 105 11.88 -2.69 -1.73
N SER A 106 10.85 -1.88 -1.98
CA SER A 106 10.66 -0.56 -1.36
C SER A 106 10.58 -0.59 0.17
N VAL A 107 9.88 -1.59 0.73
CA VAL A 107 9.70 -1.74 2.18
C VAL A 107 10.98 -2.26 2.84
N ASP A 108 11.69 -3.19 2.20
CA ASP A 108 12.97 -3.70 2.71
C ASP A 108 14.04 -2.60 2.72
N ASP A 109 14.10 -1.74 1.71
CA ASP A 109 14.99 -0.58 1.69
C ASP A 109 14.67 0.44 2.80
N ALA A 110 13.39 0.73 3.02
CA ALA A 110 12.95 1.59 4.10
C ALA A 110 13.28 1.01 5.49
N GLU A 111 13.03 -0.29 5.70
CA GLU A 111 13.35 -1.00 6.94
C GLU A 111 14.87 -0.99 7.20
N ARG A 112 15.69 -1.14 6.14
CA ARG A 112 17.15 -1.09 6.23
C ARG A 112 17.66 0.31 6.56
N ALA A 113 17.04 1.35 6.00
CA ALA A 113 17.34 2.74 6.30
C ALA A 113 16.99 3.11 7.75
N GLU A 114 15.82 2.70 8.25
CA GLU A 114 15.42 2.91 9.65
C GLU A 114 16.33 2.17 10.63
N LYS A 115 16.70 0.90 10.34
CA LYS A 115 17.65 0.15 11.17
C LYS A 115 19.00 0.87 11.24
N ARG A 116 19.53 1.32 10.11
CA ARG A 116 20.80 2.09 10.07
C ARG A 116 20.72 3.40 10.85
N ALA A 117 19.62 4.14 10.72
CA ALA A 117 19.39 5.37 11.48
C ALA A 117 19.31 5.11 12.99
N THR A 118 18.62 4.03 13.39
CA THR A 118 18.48 3.62 14.80
C THR A 118 19.80 3.18 15.41
N THR A 119 20.62 2.40 14.69
CA THR A 119 21.94 1.98 15.16
C THR A 119 22.89 3.17 15.31
N ARG A 120 22.85 4.11 14.36
CA ARG A 120 23.64 5.36 14.40
C ARG A 120 23.20 6.27 15.55
N ALA A 121 21.90 6.38 15.81
CA ALA A 121 21.36 7.12 16.94
C ALA A 121 21.76 6.50 18.30
N LYS A 122 21.78 5.16 18.39
CA LYS A 122 22.22 4.44 19.60
C LYS A 122 23.73 4.59 19.86
N ALA A 123 24.56 4.58 18.82
CA ALA A 123 26.00 4.80 18.93
C ALA A 123 26.36 6.22 19.39
N ASN A 124 25.62 7.24 18.93
CA ASN A 124 25.82 8.61 19.37
C ASN A 124 25.33 8.89 20.81
N LYS A 125 24.48 7.99 21.36
CA LYS A 125 23.99 8.07 22.74
C LYS A 125 24.94 7.40 23.76
N SER A 126 25.77 6.43 23.35
CA SER A 126 26.76 5.82 24.25
C SER A 126 28.04 6.64 24.43
N SER A 127 28.32 7.59 23.54
CA SER A 127 29.42 8.55 23.66
C SER A 127 29.10 9.75 24.55
N SER A 128 27.86 9.86 25.06
CA SER A 128 27.41 10.96 25.93
C SER A 128 27.14 10.55 27.38
N THR A 129 27.52 9.33 27.81
CA THR A 129 27.67 9.03 29.24
C THR A 129 28.90 9.76 29.75
N PRO A 130 28.77 10.83 30.58
CA PRO A 130 29.92 11.40 31.24
C PRO A 130 30.38 10.35 32.24
N SER A 131 31.63 9.91 32.09
CA SER A 131 32.41 9.42 33.22
C SER A 131 32.28 10.46 34.34
N GLY A 132 31.58 10.08 35.40
CA GLY A 132 31.29 10.96 36.53
C GLY A 132 30.81 10.13 37.70
N SER A 133 31.71 9.40 38.34
CA SER A 133 32.27 9.71 39.67
C SER A 133 33.33 8.67 40.04
#